data_AF-A0A954W5S9-F1
#
_entry.id   AF-A0A954W5S9-F1
#
_cell.length_a   1.000
_cell.length_b   1.000
_cell.length_c   1.000
_cell.angle_alpha   90.00
_cell.angle_beta   90.00
_cell.angle_gamma   90.00
#
_symmetry.space_group_name_H-M   'P 1'
#
loop_
_entity.id
_entity.type
_entity.pdbx_description
1 polymer ?
#
loop_
_entity_poly.entity_id
_entity_poly.type
_entity_poly.pdbx_seq_one_letter_code
_entity_poly.pdbx_strand_id
1 'polypeptide(L)'
;MLKRIGLQRCAYDWRAEHVPQFEDEIQQYRKHGIEFFAFWDVHDDALRLFEKYDLHPQIWKTAPSPDAATQADKVSAAVRTMEPLARRTKQLGCSLGLYNHGGWGGEPRNLVAVCQGLRDRGYDDVGIVYNWHHGHEHIDDWAESLRILRPYLLCLNLNGMNANANPKILPLGAGQHDLSMLKTLVDSGYTGPIGILNHTDLDAESRLRDNLDGLQWLTKQLDGTPAAPRPQFQTYSAATQSRTQPSAGMFAGKVFEGRPEYRQPPVTVECVATLTQKRTYNILVANDTKRSTDHWEIFSMTGNGYFTAYLPGRTPDHVRSSVDICDGHPHHLAMSIQSDRVRLYVDGREVANQAIRSGGSSPVPGGLAVGRLVEGGFGCHGSIEWVRLSRGVREIPKDLPSKVDRDQHTLALWTFA
;
A
#
# COMPACT_ATOMS: atom_id res chain seq x y z
N MET A 1 -1.10 27.54 12.40
CA MET A 1 -0.91 26.20 13.00
C MET A 1 0.57 25.81 13.02
N LEU A 2 1.24 25.61 11.87
CA LEU A 2 2.64 25.16 11.77
C LEU A 2 3.62 25.91 12.69
N LYS A 3 3.58 27.24 12.69
CA LYS A 3 4.40 28.09 13.58
C LYS A 3 4.21 27.78 15.07
N ARG A 4 2.99 27.46 15.53
CA ARG A 4 2.70 27.12 16.93
C ARG A 4 3.30 25.77 17.34
N ILE A 5 3.47 24.86 16.39
CA ILE A 5 4.07 23.53 16.61
C ILE A 5 5.57 23.49 16.25
N GLY A 6 6.17 24.65 15.96
CA GLY A 6 7.61 24.77 15.69
C GLY A 6 8.06 24.30 14.30
N LEU A 7 7.13 24.00 13.39
CA LEU A 7 7.45 23.65 12.01
C LEU A 7 7.68 24.92 11.17
N GLN A 8 8.74 24.92 10.37
CA GLN A 8 9.17 26.06 9.56
C GLN A 8 9.00 25.84 8.06
N ARG A 9 8.66 24.62 7.64
CA ARG A 9 8.54 24.20 6.24
C ARG A 9 7.21 23.49 6.04
N CYS A 10 6.59 23.69 4.88
CA CYS A 10 5.37 22.98 4.49
C CYS A 10 5.52 22.32 3.13
N ALA A 11 5.21 21.03 3.07
CA ALA A 11 4.87 20.34 1.83
C ALA A 11 3.35 20.41 1.67
N TYR A 12 2.87 21.16 0.68
CA TYR A 12 1.44 21.45 0.52
C TYR A 12 0.74 20.37 -0.30
N ASP A 13 -0.23 19.69 0.31
CA ASP A 13 -1.18 18.76 -0.34
C ASP A 13 -2.50 19.49 -0.64
N TRP A 14 -3.09 19.24 -1.81
CA TRP A 14 -4.23 19.99 -2.31
C TRP A 14 -5.29 19.13 -2.98
N ARG A 15 -6.51 19.66 -3.02
CA ARG A 15 -7.66 19.13 -3.76
C ARG A 15 -8.29 20.26 -4.57
N ALA A 16 -9.25 19.96 -5.44
CA ALA A 16 -9.80 20.94 -6.39
C ALA A 16 -10.38 22.18 -5.69
N GLU A 17 -10.97 22.01 -4.52
CA GLU A 17 -11.51 23.09 -3.68
C GLU A 17 -10.45 24.07 -3.14
N HIS A 18 -9.18 23.66 -3.09
CA HIS A 18 -8.08 24.50 -2.60
C HIS A 18 -7.44 25.36 -3.70
N VAL A 19 -7.71 25.10 -4.98
CA VAL A 19 -7.10 25.84 -6.11
C VAL A 19 -7.30 27.36 -5.99
N PRO A 20 -8.50 27.88 -5.63
CA PRO A 20 -8.70 29.33 -5.42
C PRO A 20 -7.87 29.92 -4.27
N GLN A 21 -7.32 29.09 -3.38
CA GLN A 21 -6.62 29.50 -2.16
C GLN A 21 -5.09 29.48 -2.30
N PHE A 22 -4.53 28.95 -3.40
CA PHE A 22 -3.07 28.78 -3.55
C PHE A 22 -2.27 30.08 -3.33
N GLU A 23 -2.76 31.19 -3.88
CA GLU A 23 -2.07 32.48 -3.71
C GLU A 23 -2.13 32.99 -2.27
N ASP A 24 -3.27 32.82 -1.58
CA ASP A 24 -3.39 33.17 -0.17
C ASP A 24 -2.46 32.29 0.69
N GLU A 25 -2.39 30.98 0.45
CA GLU A 25 -1.46 30.08 1.15
C GLU A 25 0.00 30.54 1.03
N ILE A 26 0.44 30.92 -0.18
CA ILE A 26 1.77 31.49 -0.41
C ILE A 26 1.98 32.75 0.44
N GLN A 27 1.01 33.66 0.45
CA GLN A 27 1.08 34.90 1.22
C GLN A 27 1.08 34.65 2.73
N GLN A 28 0.26 33.73 3.23
CA GLN A 28 0.23 33.34 4.64
C GLN A 28 1.56 32.72 5.06
N TYR A 29 2.15 31.84 4.24
CA TYR A 29 3.45 31.23 4.55
C TYR A 29 4.54 32.29 4.64
N ARG A 30 4.62 33.21 3.67
CA ARG A 30 5.55 34.35 3.72
C ARG A 30 5.36 35.21 4.97
N LYS A 31 4.12 35.59 5.28
CA LYS A 31 3.77 36.40 6.47
C LYS A 31 4.21 35.73 7.77
N HIS A 32 4.13 34.40 7.83
CA HIS A 32 4.43 33.64 9.04
C HIS A 32 5.86 33.09 9.10
N GLY A 33 6.67 33.30 8.05
CA GLY A 33 8.03 32.77 7.96
C GLY A 33 8.07 31.25 7.78
N ILE A 34 7.08 30.70 7.08
CA ILE A 34 7.03 29.30 6.68
C ILE A 34 7.55 29.19 5.25
N GLU A 35 8.50 28.31 5.01
CA GLU A 35 8.98 27.98 3.68
C GLU A 35 7.94 27.11 2.96
N PHE A 36 7.54 27.54 1.76
CA PHE A 36 6.79 26.70 0.83
C PHE A 36 7.77 25.68 0.23
N PHE A 37 8.01 24.61 0.97
CA PHE A 37 9.11 23.67 0.74
C PHE A 37 8.82 22.69 -0.40
N ALA A 38 7.59 22.19 -0.48
CA ALA A 38 7.18 21.28 -1.54
C ALA A 38 5.71 21.44 -1.92
N PHE A 39 5.35 20.97 -3.11
CA PHE A 39 4.00 20.92 -3.62
C PHE A 39 3.69 19.50 -4.11
N TRP A 40 2.61 18.92 -3.61
CA TRP A 40 2.15 17.59 -4.01
C TRP A 40 1.49 17.65 -5.40
N ASP A 41 1.85 16.73 -6.28
CA ASP A 41 1.40 16.68 -7.67
C ASP A 41 1.68 17.98 -8.45
N VAL A 42 0.85 18.32 -9.44
CA VAL A 42 1.02 19.46 -10.33
C VAL A 42 -0.32 20.16 -10.59
N HIS A 43 -0.29 21.48 -10.66
CA HIS A 43 -1.42 22.28 -11.12
C HIS A 43 -0.93 23.54 -11.80
N ASP A 44 -1.50 23.89 -12.96
CA ASP A 44 -1.01 25.02 -13.78
C ASP A 44 -1.06 26.36 -13.03
N ASP A 45 -2.11 26.60 -12.24
CA ASP A 45 -2.20 27.82 -11.42
C ASP A 45 -1.11 27.90 -10.34
N ALA A 46 -0.77 26.78 -9.70
CA ALA A 46 0.30 26.76 -8.72
C ALA A 46 1.65 27.07 -9.38
N LEU A 47 1.92 26.46 -10.55
CA LEU A 47 3.17 26.69 -11.29
C LEU A 47 3.29 28.14 -11.78
N ARG A 48 2.18 28.75 -12.24
CA ARG A 48 2.13 30.18 -12.58
C ARG A 48 2.39 31.07 -11.36
N LEU A 49 1.88 30.69 -10.19
CA LEU A 49 2.14 31.42 -8.94
C LEU A 49 3.60 31.27 -8.50
N PHE A 50 4.21 30.10 -8.67
CA PHE A 50 5.62 29.90 -8.36
C PHE A 50 6.52 30.80 -9.22
N GLU A 51 6.22 30.93 -10.51
CA GLU A 51 6.90 31.90 -11.39
C GLU A 51 6.65 33.35 -10.94
N LYS A 52 5.39 33.72 -10.67
CA LYS A 52 5.02 35.07 -10.20
C LYS A 52 5.75 35.49 -8.93
N TYR A 53 5.93 34.56 -8.00
CA TYR A 53 6.49 34.83 -6.67
C TYR A 53 7.96 34.45 -6.52
N ASP A 54 8.61 34.00 -7.61
CA ASP A 54 9.99 33.47 -7.62
C ASP A 54 10.21 32.39 -6.56
N LEU A 55 9.32 31.38 -6.57
CA LEU A 55 9.36 30.25 -5.64
C LEU A 55 9.85 29.00 -6.36
N HIS A 56 10.70 28.23 -5.67
CA HIS A 56 11.28 27.00 -6.19
C HIS A 56 11.00 25.79 -5.28
N PRO A 57 9.72 25.48 -4.96
CA PRO A 57 9.41 24.32 -4.14
C PRO A 57 9.81 23.03 -4.85
N GLN A 58 10.06 21.97 -4.08
CA GLN A 58 10.13 20.63 -4.67
C GLN A 58 8.73 20.23 -5.18
N ILE A 59 8.65 19.71 -6.41
CA ILE A 59 7.41 19.15 -6.95
C ILE A 59 7.42 17.65 -6.74
N TRP A 60 6.47 17.12 -5.97
CA TRP A 60 6.43 15.71 -5.60
C TRP A 60 5.38 14.97 -6.42
N LYS A 61 5.80 14.02 -7.24
CA LYS A 61 4.90 13.24 -8.09
C LYS A 61 5.11 11.76 -7.89
N THR A 62 4.02 11.01 -7.74
CA THR A 62 4.05 9.55 -7.68
C THR A 62 4.84 8.97 -8.85
N ALA A 63 5.83 8.15 -8.54
CA ALA A 63 6.61 7.47 -9.55
C ALA A 63 5.72 6.48 -10.34
N PRO A 64 5.81 6.47 -11.68
CA PRO A 64 4.95 5.61 -12.49
C PRO A 64 5.32 4.14 -12.33
N SER A 65 4.31 3.27 -12.44
CA SER A 65 4.45 1.80 -12.48
C SER A 65 4.01 1.29 -13.85
N PRO A 66 4.79 1.52 -14.93
CA PRO A 66 4.39 1.12 -16.28
C PRO A 66 4.30 -0.41 -16.41
N ASP A 67 3.33 -0.85 -17.20
CA ASP A 67 3.25 -2.24 -17.64
C ASP A 67 4.16 -2.43 -18.86
N ALA A 68 5.24 -3.16 -18.68
CA ALA A 68 6.19 -3.51 -19.73
C ALA A 68 6.88 -4.84 -19.40
N ALA A 69 7.34 -5.55 -20.43
CA ALA A 69 7.82 -6.91 -20.30
C ALA A 69 9.14 -7.04 -19.51
N THR A 70 10.04 -6.07 -19.62
CA THR A 70 11.36 -6.11 -19.00
C THR A 70 11.60 -4.95 -18.06
N GLN A 71 12.54 -5.11 -17.12
CA GLN A 71 12.97 -4.04 -16.22
C GLN A 71 13.47 -2.81 -16.99
N ALA A 72 14.27 -3.01 -18.04
CA ALA A 72 14.79 -1.93 -18.87
C ALA A 72 13.67 -1.16 -19.57
N ASP A 73 12.66 -1.87 -20.10
CA ASP A 73 11.50 -1.24 -20.74
C ASP A 73 10.65 -0.47 -19.74
N LYS A 74 10.46 -1.00 -18.53
CA LYS A 74 9.74 -0.30 -17.45
C LYS A 74 10.44 0.99 -17.05
N VAL A 75 11.77 0.95 -16.84
CA VAL A 75 12.56 2.16 -16.54
C VAL A 75 12.46 3.15 -17.70
N SER A 76 12.66 2.71 -18.94
CA SER A 76 12.58 3.58 -20.11
C SER A 76 11.21 4.24 -20.26
N ALA A 77 10.12 3.48 -20.04
CA ALA A 77 8.76 3.99 -20.06
C ALA A 77 8.51 4.99 -18.93
N ALA A 78 8.95 4.69 -17.70
CA ALA A 78 8.82 5.59 -16.56
C ALA A 78 9.58 6.91 -16.77
N VAL A 79 10.81 6.86 -17.29
CA VAL A 79 11.60 8.04 -17.63
C VAL A 79 10.89 8.89 -18.69
N ARG A 80 10.39 8.28 -19.77
CA ARG A 80 9.63 8.99 -20.82
C ARG A 80 8.37 9.67 -20.25
N THR A 81 7.65 8.99 -19.36
CA THR A 81 6.44 9.54 -18.72
C THR A 81 6.77 10.75 -17.84
N MET A 82 7.89 10.71 -17.10
CA MET A 82 8.26 11.79 -16.17
C MET A 82 9.01 12.95 -16.83
N GLU A 83 9.62 12.73 -17.99
CA GLU A 83 10.46 13.71 -18.67
C GLU A 83 9.77 15.07 -18.94
N PRO A 84 8.51 15.15 -19.42
CA PRO A 84 7.83 16.43 -19.59
C PRO A 84 7.75 17.24 -18.29
N LEU A 85 7.51 16.57 -17.16
CA LEU A 85 7.47 17.23 -15.85
C LEU A 85 8.87 17.60 -15.36
N ALA A 86 9.88 16.75 -15.57
CA ALA A 86 11.28 17.05 -15.25
C ALA A 86 11.77 18.30 -15.99
N ARG A 87 11.40 18.44 -17.27
CA ARG A 87 11.68 19.64 -18.07
C ARG A 87 11.01 20.88 -17.50
N ARG A 88 9.72 20.78 -17.17
CA ARG A 88 8.94 21.92 -16.66
C ARG A 88 9.43 22.39 -15.30
N THR A 89 9.71 21.46 -14.39
CA THR A 89 10.26 21.77 -13.06
C THR A 89 11.64 22.41 -13.17
N LYS A 90 12.53 21.87 -14.01
CA LYS A 90 13.84 22.48 -14.30
C LYS A 90 13.73 23.91 -14.85
N GLN A 91 12.78 24.18 -15.76
CA GLN A 91 12.54 25.54 -16.29
C GLN A 91 12.11 26.53 -15.20
N LEU A 92 11.38 26.06 -14.19
CA LEU A 92 10.94 26.85 -13.04
C LEU A 92 11.99 26.93 -11.92
N GLY A 93 13.16 26.28 -12.07
CA GLY A 93 14.15 26.17 -11.00
C GLY A 93 13.74 25.24 -9.85
N CYS A 94 12.66 24.48 -9.99
CA CYS A 94 12.17 23.53 -9.01
C CYS A 94 12.85 22.16 -9.15
N SER A 95 13.06 21.47 -8.04
CA SER A 95 13.41 20.03 -8.06
C SER A 95 12.17 19.16 -8.28
N LEU A 96 12.35 17.99 -8.91
CA LEU A 96 11.30 16.97 -9.05
C LEU A 96 11.60 15.79 -8.15
N GLY A 97 10.70 15.50 -7.21
CA GLY A 97 10.74 14.35 -6.33
C GLY A 97 9.88 13.20 -6.83
N LEU A 98 10.51 12.06 -7.15
CA LEU A 98 9.84 10.80 -7.41
C LEU A 98 9.32 10.22 -6.09
N TYR A 99 8.00 10.18 -5.92
CA TYR A 99 7.35 9.77 -4.68
C TYR A 99 6.95 8.30 -4.72
N ASN A 100 7.33 7.52 -3.70
CA ASN A 100 6.96 6.11 -3.60
C ASN A 100 5.50 5.92 -3.17
N HIS A 101 4.72 5.13 -3.91
CA HIS A 101 3.31 4.84 -3.58
C HIS A 101 2.95 3.38 -3.89
N GLY A 102 3.81 2.44 -3.45
CA GLY A 102 3.68 1.02 -3.75
C GLY A 102 3.82 0.68 -5.24
N GLY A 103 3.58 -0.59 -5.59
CA GLY A 103 3.77 -1.09 -6.95
C GLY A 103 5.22 -0.98 -7.43
N TRP A 104 5.46 -1.22 -8.72
CA TRP A 104 6.82 -1.21 -9.29
C TRP A 104 7.55 0.13 -9.07
N GLY A 105 6.86 1.25 -9.23
CA GLY A 105 7.43 2.59 -9.04
C GLY A 105 7.65 2.96 -7.57
N GLY A 106 7.11 2.20 -6.62
CA GLY A 106 7.35 2.37 -5.19
C GLY A 106 8.62 1.67 -4.68
N GLU A 107 9.18 0.76 -5.47
CA GLU A 107 10.36 -0.03 -5.09
C GLU A 107 11.64 0.82 -5.09
N PRO A 108 12.48 0.75 -4.03
CA PRO A 108 13.71 1.53 -3.91
C PRO A 108 14.64 1.46 -5.12
N ARG A 109 14.89 0.26 -5.64
CA ARG A 109 15.78 0.05 -6.80
C ARG A 109 15.21 0.66 -8.09
N ASN A 110 13.89 0.66 -8.25
CA ASN A 110 13.24 1.19 -9.44
C ASN A 110 13.20 2.71 -9.41
N LEU A 111 12.92 3.30 -8.25
CA LEU A 111 13.02 4.76 -8.04
C LEU A 111 14.42 5.28 -8.38
N VAL A 112 15.46 4.59 -7.89
CA VAL A 112 16.86 4.93 -8.19
C VAL A 112 17.14 4.84 -9.69
N ALA A 113 16.71 3.76 -10.37
CA ALA A 113 16.93 3.58 -11.79
C ALA A 113 16.23 4.66 -12.64
N VAL A 114 14.99 5.05 -12.28
CA VAL A 114 14.26 6.12 -12.97
C VAL A 114 14.90 7.48 -12.71
N CYS A 115 15.32 7.74 -11.47
CA CYS A 115 16.04 8.97 -11.12
C CYS A 115 17.34 9.10 -11.91
N GLN A 116 18.16 8.04 -11.96
CA GLN A 116 19.38 7.99 -12.77
C GLN A 116 19.08 8.24 -14.25
N GLY A 117 18.09 7.55 -14.81
CA GLY A 117 17.73 7.72 -16.23
C GLY A 117 17.24 9.14 -16.59
N LEU A 118 16.65 9.88 -15.64
CA LEU A 118 16.32 11.29 -15.82
C LEU A 118 17.56 12.19 -15.68
N ARG A 119 18.43 11.94 -14.70
CA ARG A 119 19.68 12.70 -14.52
C ARG A 119 20.62 12.54 -15.72
N ASP A 120 20.72 11.34 -16.29
CA ASP A 120 21.50 11.07 -17.51
C ASP A 120 21.01 11.89 -18.72
N ARG A 121 19.75 12.36 -18.70
CA ARG A 121 19.17 13.26 -19.71
C ARG A 121 19.35 14.74 -19.37
N GLY A 122 20.13 15.06 -18.35
CA GLY A 122 20.42 16.41 -17.88
C GLY A 122 19.39 16.98 -16.92
N TYR A 123 18.56 16.16 -16.27
CA TYR A 123 17.65 16.61 -15.21
C TYR A 123 18.26 16.36 -13.81
N ASP A 124 19.38 17.03 -13.50
CA ASP A 124 20.19 16.82 -12.28
C ASP A 124 19.41 17.03 -10.98
N ASP A 125 18.45 17.96 -11.00
CA ASP A 125 17.60 18.33 -9.85
C ASP A 125 16.44 17.34 -9.59
N VAL A 126 16.38 16.24 -10.35
CA VAL A 126 15.46 15.13 -10.04
C VAL A 126 16.03 14.32 -8.88
N GLY A 127 15.19 13.99 -7.91
CA GLY A 127 15.53 13.07 -6.82
C GLY A 127 14.33 12.27 -6.36
N ILE A 128 14.41 11.71 -5.15
CA ILE A 128 13.44 10.77 -4.59
C ILE A 128 12.87 11.35 -3.29
N VAL A 129 11.55 11.24 -3.14
CA VAL A 129 10.85 11.52 -1.89
C VAL A 129 10.32 10.20 -1.39
N TYR A 130 10.93 9.70 -0.31
CA TYR A 130 10.60 8.39 0.22
C TYR A 130 9.72 8.50 1.46
N ASN A 131 8.70 7.67 1.55
CA ASN A 131 7.65 7.72 2.56
C ASN A 131 7.56 6.36 3.22
N TRP A 132 7.79 6.34 4.53
CA TRP A 132 7.75 5.10 5.31
C TRP A 132 6.39 4.41 5.24
N HIS A 133 5.27 5.14 5.29
CA HIS A 133 3.93 4.54 5.25
C HIS A 133 3.61 3.79 3.93
N HIS A 134 4.38 4.04 2.85
CA HIS A 134 4.31 3.28 1.60
C HIS A 134 5.38 2.18 1.49
N GLY A 135 6.34 2.12 2.41
CA GLY A 135 7.47 1.20 2.41
C GLY A 135 7.43 0.12 3.49
N HIS A 136 6.24 -0.33 3.90
CA HIS A 136 6.10 -1.37 4.93
C HIS A 136 6.77 -2.70 4.55
N GLU A 137 6.83 -3.02 3.27
CA GLU A 137 7.51 -4.23 2.76
C GLU A 137 9.04 -4.13 2.85
N HIS A 138 9.56 -2.92 3.06
CA HIS A 138 10.99 -2.60 3.13
C HIS A 138 11.48 -2.42 4.57
N ILE A 139 10.68 -2.82 5.59
CA ILE A 139 11.11 -2.75 6.99
C ILE A 139 12.33 -3.67 7.21
N ASP A 140 12.27 -4.90 6.69
CA ASP A 140 13.30 -5.91 6.90
C ASP A 140 14.60 -5.61 6.12
N ASP A 141 14.50 -4.93 4.98
CA ASP A 141 15.64 -4.56 4.13
C ASP A 141 15.99 -3.06 4.19
N TRP A 142 15.45 -2.32 5.18
CA TRP A 142 15.53 -0.86 5.24
C TRP A 142 16.96 -0.32 5.13
N ALA A 143 17.94 -0.98 5.75
CA ALA A 143 19.35 -0.57 5.68
C ALA A 143 19.90 -0.65 4.24
N GLU A 144 19.55 -1.69 3.48
CA GLU A 144 19.96 -1.85 2.08
C GLU A 144 19.23 -0.83 1.19
N SER A 145 17.91 -0.71 1.38
CA SER A 145 17.04 0.24 0.68
C SER A 145 17.52 1.68 0.88
N LEU A 146 17.79 2.08 2.13
CA LEU A 146 18.31 3.41 2.46
C LEU A 146 19.68 3.66 1.82
N ARG A 147 20.59 2.67 1.81
CA ARG A 147 21.93 2.82 1.22
C ARG A 147 21.87 3.22 -0.26
N ILE A 148 20.95 2.63 -1.03
CA ILE A 148 20.79 2.95 -2.46
C ILE A 148 19.98 4.22 -2.70
N LEU A 149 19.04 4.54 -1.81
CA LEU A 149 18.20 5.74 -1.90
C LEU A 149 18.99 7.02 -1.52
N ARG A 150 19.85 6.94 -0.50
CA ARG A 150 20.50 8.10 0.15
C ARG A 150 21.11 9.11 -0.82
N PRO A 151 21.86 8.72 -1.88
CA PRO A 151 22.45 9.68 -2.82
C PRO A 151 21.44 10.50 -3.63
N TYR A 152 20.18 10.07 -3.65
CA TYR A 152 19.11 10.63 -4.49
C TYR A 152 17.97 11.22 -3.67
N LEU A 153 17.97 11.10 -2.34
CA LEU A 153 16.88 11.59 -1.49
C LEU A 153 16.82 13.13 -1.47
N LEU A 154 15.66 13.67 -1.83
CA LEU A 154 15.31 15.08 -1.61
C LEU A 154 14.63 15.29 -0.25
N CYS A 155 13.88 14.28 0.21
CA CYS A 155 13.18 14.28 1.49
C CYS A 155 12.84 12.84 1.91
N LEU A 156 12.83 12.59 3.22
CA LEU A 156 12.33 11.35 3.81
C LEU A 156 11.17 11.67 4.76
N ASN A 157 9.97 11.18 4.43
CA ASN A 157 8.78 11.36 5.23
C ASN A 157 8.57 10.15 6.16
N LEU A 158 8.51 10.42 7.45
CA LEU A 158 8.43 9.43 8.51
C LEU A 158 6.98 9.18 8.93
N ASN A 159 6.72 7.97 9.43
CA ASN A 159 5.43 7.52 9.94
C ASN A 159 5.68 6.39 10.96
N GLY A 160 4.74 6.10 11.87
CA GLY A 160 4.86 4.89 12.69
C GLY A 160 4.77 3.62 11.82
N MET A 161 5.65 2.65 12.06
CA MET A 161 5.84 1.45 11.24
C MET A 161 5.60 0.17 12.04
N ASN A 162 4.63 -0.62 11.58
CA ASN A 162 4.33 -1.95 12.09
C ASN A 162 4.54 -3.00 11.01
N ALA A 163 4.86 -4.22 11.43
CA ALA A 163 4.86 -5.36 10.53
C ALA A 163 3.51 -5.47 9.79
N ASN A 164 3.57 -5.83 8.51
CA ASN A 164 2.41 -6.10 7.65
C ASN A 164 1.43 -4.92 7.51
N ALA A 165 1.90 -3.69 7.77
CA ALA A 165 1.08 -2.48 7.74
C ALA A 165 -0.17 -2.60 8.62
N ASN A 166 -0.06 -3.24 9.79
CA ASN A 166 -1.18 -3.44 10.71
C ASN A 166 -0.97 -2.73 12.06
N PRO A 167 -1.53 -1.53 12.23
CA PRO A 167 -2.14 -0.68 11.20
C PRO A 167 -1.08 0.08 10.40
N LYS A 168 -1.48 0.51 9.19
CA LYS A 168 -0.60 1.16 8.21
C LYS A 168 -0.22 2.59 8.59
N ILE A 169 -1.13 3.31 9.22
CA ILE A 169 -0.98 4.73 9.54
C ILE A 169 -0.95 4.89 11.06
N LEU A 170 0.16 5.36 11.57
CA LEU A 170 0.45 5.52 12.99
C LEU A 170 1.25 6.81 13.19
N PRO A 171 1.07 7.51 14.32
CA PRO A 171 2.03 8.54 14.69
C PRO A 171 3.38 7.88 14.98
N LEU A 172 4.47 8.62 14.76
CA LEU A 172 5.79 8.18 15.22
C LEU A 172 5.79 7.83 16.71
N GLY A 173 6.62 6.87 17.10
CA GLY A 173 6.73 6.35 18.47
C GLY A 173 5.65 5.30 18.82
N ALA A 174 4.61 5.14 18.00
CA ALA A 174 3.61 4.10 18.18
C ALA A 174 3.98 2.77 17.52
N GLY A 175 4.77 2.81 16.46
CA GLY A 175 5.11 1.62 15.67
C GLY A 175 6.14 0.73 16.34
N GLN A 176 6.10 -0.56 16.00
CA GLN A 176 7.02 -1.59 16.49
C GLN A 176 8.44 -1.38 15.97
N HIS A 177 8.59 -0.84 14.75
CA HIS A 177 9.88 -0.73 14.05
C HIS A 177 10.46 0.69 14.04
N ASP A 178 9.77 1.67 14.63
CA ASP A 178 10.15 3.08 14.56
C ASP A 178 11.58 3.33 15.06
N LEU A 179 11.92 2.77 16.22
CA LEU A 179 13.23 2.98 16.83
C LEU A 179 14.36 2.36 16.00
N SER A 180 14.19 1.13 15.52
CA SER A 180 15.23 0.44 14.74
C SER A 180 15.42 1.07 13.35
N MET A 181 14.33 1.47 12.69
CA MET A 181 14.38 2.17 11.41
C MET A 181 14.98 3.57 11.55
N LEU A 182 14.63 4.30 12.61
CA LEU A 182 15.21 5.61 12.91
C LEU A 182 16.69 5.51 13.27
N LYS A 183 17.08 4.50 14.05
CA LYS A 183 18.50 4.21 14.34
C LYS A 183 19.28 3.97 13.04
N THR A 184 18.75 3.15 12.14
CA THR A 184 19.35 2.89 10.82
C THR A 184 19.50 4.18 10.01
N LEU A 185 18.50 5.06 10.07
CA LEU A 185 18.56 6.37 9.41
C LEU A 185 19.68 7.25 9.98
N VAL A 186 19.78 7.36 11.30
CA VAL A 186 20.82 8.14 11.98
C VAL A 186 22.21 7.57 11.71
N ASP A 187 22.37 6.25 11.85
CA ASP A 187 23.63 5.54 11.60
C ASP A 187 24.09 5.68 10.13
N SER A 188 23.15 5.90 9.19
CA SER A 188 23.48 6.18 7.78
C SER A 188 24.09 7.56 7.55
N GLY A 189 24.04 8.47 8.51
CA GLY A 189 24.51 9.85 8.37
C GLY A 189 23.67 10.71 7.42
N TYR A 190 22.38 10.38 7.23
CA TYR A 190 21.48 11.21 6.43
C TYR A 190 21.23 12.56 7.13
N THR A 191 21.58 13.66 6.46
CA THR A 191 21.40 15.04 6.95
C THR A 191 20.37 15.83 6.13
N GLY A 192 19.65 15.17 5.24
CA GLY A 192 18.66 15.80 4.37
C GLY A 192 17.33 16.08 5.10
N PRO A 193 16.36 16.71 4.42
CA PRO A 193 15.06 17.02 4.99
C PRO A 193 14.31 15.77 5.48
N ILE A 194 13.66 15.92 6.63
CA ILE A 194 12.77 14.93 7.24
C ILE A 194 11.37 15.54 7.34
N GLY A 195 10.36 14.84 6.83
CA GLY A 195 8.96 15.23 6.93
C GLY A 195 8.19 14.36 7.92
N ILE A 196 7.16 14.96 8.52
CA ILE A 196 6.06 14.27 9.21
C ILE A 196 4.76 14.71 8.55
N LEU A 197 3.74 13.85 8.58
CA LEU A 197 2.47 14.14 7.89
C LEU A 197 1.25 13.66 8.67
N ASN A 198 0.11 14.23 8.29
CA ASN A 198 -1.20 13.72 8.66
C ASN A 198 -1.82 13.00 7.45
N HIS A 199 -1.70 11.66 7.40
CA HIS A 199 -2.35 10.83 6.38
C HIS A 199 -3.68 10.25 6.88
N THR A 200 -4.46 11.08 7.58
CA THR A 200 -5.77 10.72 8.16
C THR A 200 -6.72 11.91 8.06
N ASP A 201 -8.02 11.68 8.26
CA ASP A 201 -9.04 12.74 8.32
C ASP A 201 -9.12 13.45 9.68
N LEU A 202 -8.16 13.19 10.58
CA LEU A 202 -8.12 13.81 11.90
C LEU A 202 -7.56 15.23 11.82
N ASP A 203 -7.72 15.98 12.91
CA ASP A 203 -7.13 17.31 13.04
C ASP A 203 -5.62 17.28 12.80
N ALA A 204 -5.17 18.09 11.84
CA ALA A 204 -3.78 18.10 11.39
C ALA A 204 -2.82 18.62 12.47
N GLU A 205 -3.21 19.63 13.26
CA GLU A 205 -2.35 20.14 14.34
C GLU A 205 -2.08 19.04 15.36
N SER A 206 -3.15 18.36 15.78
CA SER A 206 -3.10 17.31 16.79
C SER A 206 -2.30 16.09 16.31
N ARG A 207 -2.49 15.66 15.05
CA ARG A 207 -1.72 14.54 14.48
C ARG A 207 -0.24 14.89 14.29
N LEU A 208 0.09 16.12 13.92
CA LEU A 208 1.49 16.55 13.79
C LEU A 208 2.16 16.65 15.17
N ARG A 209 1.44 17.12 16.21
CA ARG A 209 1.92 17.09 17.60
C ARG A 209 2.22 15.67 18.07
N ASP A 210 1.34 14.71 17.79
CA ASP A 210 1.59 13.30 18.12
C ASP A 210 2.88 12.77 17.48
N ASN A 211 3.13 13.11 16.21
CA ASN A 211 4.37 12.74 15.54
C ASN A 211 5.60 13.42 16.15
N LEU A 212 5.50 14.68 16.57
CA LEU A 212 6.60 15.41 17.22
C LEU A 212 6.91 14.83 18.61
N ASP A 213 5.89 14.53 19.41
CA ASP A 213 6.04 13.92 20.73
C ASP A 213 6.67 12.51 20.60
N GLY A 214 6.19 11.75 19.61
CA GLY A 214 6.75 10.46 19.24
C GLY A 214 8.21 10.51 18.82
N LEU A 215 8.55 11.44 17.93
CA LEU A 215 9.93 11.64 17.47
C LEU A 215 10.84 12.04 18.63
N GLN A 216 10.40 12.96 19.50
CA GLN A 216 11.16 13.37 20.69
C GLN A 216 11.39 12.18 21.65
N TRP A 217 10.41 11.30 21.79
CA TRP A 217 10.54 10.09 22.61
C TRP A 217 11.54 9.08 22.00
N LEU A 218 11.55 8.93 20.68
CA LEU A 218 12.49 8.06 19.96
C LEU A 218 13.92 8.60 20.01
N THR A 219 14.13 9.89 19.78
CA THR A 219 15.49 10.48 19.74
C THR A 219 16.19 10.39 21.09
N LYS A 220 15.49 10.60 22.20
CA LYS A 220 16.05 10.39 23.55
C LYS A 220 16.62 8.99 23.75
N GLN A 221 15.97 7.97 23.19
CA GLN A 221 16.43 6.59 23.26
C GLN A 221 17.67 6.34 22.40
N LEU A 222 17.77 7.01 21.24
CA LEU A 222 18.97 6.97 20.41
C LEU A 222 20.17 7.62 21.12
N ASP A 223 19.92 8.65 21.94
CA ASP A 223 20.94 9.29 22.79
C ASP A 223 21.32 8.46 24.03
N GLY A 224 20.85 7.22 24.14
CA GLY A 224 21.17 6.31 25.24
C GLY A 224 20.30 6.47 26.49
N THR A 225 19.25 7.29 26.44
CA THR A 225 18.28 7.37 27.54
C THR A 225 17.41 6.11 27.56
N PRO A 226 17.21 5.45 28.72
CA PRO A 226 16.29 4.33 28.82
C PRO A 226 14.87 4.70 28.34
N ALA A 227 14.16 3.73 27.75
CA ALA A 227 12.81 3.93 27.26
C ALA A 227 11.86 4.35 28.41
N ALA A 228 11.43 5.61 28.37
CA ALA A 228 10.34 6.10 29.21
C ALA A 228 8.99 5.55 28.70
N PRO A 229 7.89 5.67 29.47
CA PRO A 229 6.55 5.39 28.94
C PRO A 229 6.31 6.14 27.62
N ARG A 230 5.61 5.49 26.69
CA ARG A 230 5.26 6.12 25.40
C ARG A 230 4.46 7.41 25.62
N PRO A 231 4.59 8.40 24.71
CA PRO A 231 3.76 9.60 24.77
C PRO A 231 2.27 9.26 24.76
N GLN A 232 1.50 10.05 25.50
CA GLN A 232 0.04 10.01 25.40
C GLN A 232 -0.38 10.83 24.18
N PHE A 233 -0.64 10.13 23.08
CA PHE A 233 -1.06 10.75 21.84
C PHE A 233 -2.51 11.28 21.94
N GLN A 234 -2.77 12.42 21.32
CA GLN A 234 -4.07 13.09 21.29
C GLN A 234 -5.02 12.42 20.28
N THR A 235 -4.46 11.98 19.16
CA THR A 235 -5.22 11.43 18.02
C THR A 235 -5.01 9.92 17.87
N TYR A 236 -4.36 9.28 18.85
CA TYR A 236 -4.07 7.86 18.83
C TYR A 236 -4.09 7.27 20.24
N SER A 237 -4.62 6.05 20.38
CA SER A 237 -4.34 5.25 21.57
C SER A 237 -4.29 3.78 21.20
N ALA A 238 -3.32 3.05 21.76
CA ALA A 238 -3.22 1.60 21.58
C ALA A 238 -4.49 0.89 22.09
N ALA A 239 -5.15 1.44 23.11
CA ALA A 239 -6.41 0.95 23.64
C ALA A 239 -7.61 1.20 22.70
N THR A 240 -7.57 2.26 21.88
CA THR A 240 -8.58 2.55 20.86
C THR A 240 -8.40 1.62 19.65
N GLN A 241 -7.15 1.21 19.34
CA GLN A 241 -6.88 0.14 18.38
C GLN A 241 -7.11 -1.27 18.94
N SER A 242 -6.93 -1.52 20.24
CA SER A 242 -7.38 -2.78 20.84
C SER A 242 -8.90 -2.80 21.10
N ARG A 243 -9.55 -1.63 21.08
CA ARG A 243 -11.00 -1.44 21.01
C ARG A 243 -11.55 -1.41 19.58
N THR A 244 -10.73 -1.67 18.57
CA THR A 244 -11.18 -2.68 17.61
C THR A 244 -11.03 -4.03 18.30
N GLN A 245 -11.98 -4.32 19.20
CA GLN A 245 -12.60 -5.64 19.16
C GLN A 245 -12.92 -5.95 17.70
N PRO A 246 -12.96 -7.22 17.23
CA PRO A 246 -13.47 -7.52 15.90
C PRO A 246 -14.71 -6.65 15.71
N SER A 247 -14.66 -5.68 14.78
CA SER A 247 -15.79 -4.79 14.56
C SER A 247 -16.98 -5.71 14.46
N ALA A 248 -18.07 -5.51 15.21
CA ALA A 248 -19.18 -6.46 15.17
C ALA A 248 -19.46 -6.84 13.69
N GLY A 249 -19.15 -8.09 13.31
CA GLY A 249 -19.10 -8.52 11.91
C GLY A 249 -17.72 -8.66 11.21
N MET A 250 -16.56 -8.63 11.87
CA MET A 250 -15.27 -9.01 11.26
C MET A 250 -14.99 -10.49 11.47
N PHE A 251 -14.74 -11.22 10.39
CA PHE A 251 -14.39 -12.63 10.45
C PHE A 251 -12.99 -12.80 11.05
N ALA A 252 -12.85 -13.68 12.05
CA ALA A 252 -11.57 -13.99 12.67
C ALA A 252 -10.70 -14.83 11.72
N GLY A 253 -9.97 -14.15 10.83
CA GLY A 253 -9.15 -14.80 9.82
C GLY A 253 -8.04 -15.68 10.41
N LYS A 254 -7.78 -16.83 9.78
CA LYS A 254 -6.80 -17.82 10.22
C LYS A 254 -5.82 -18.14 9.10
N VAL A 255 -4.58 -18.47 9.48
CA VAL A 255 -3.57 -19.01 8.56
C VAL A 255 -3.39 -20.49 8.89
N PHE A 256 -3.44 -21.31 7.86
CA PHE A 256 -3.23 -22.75 7.89
C PHE A 256 -1.93 -23.11 7.18
N GLU A 257 -1.42 -24.31 7.48
CA GLU A 257 -0.29 -24.87 6.77
C GLU A 257 -0.60 -24.98 5.26
N GLY A 258 0.29 -24.44 4.43
CA GLY A 258 0.18 -24.53 2.98
C GLY A 258 0.74 -25.84 2.47
N ARG A 259 0.28 -26.30 1.30
CA ARG A 259 0.75 -27.54 0.67
C ARG A 259 1.07 -27.35 -0.81
N PRO A 260 2.05 -28.07 -1.38
CA PRO A 260 2.40 -27.98 -2.80
C PRO A 260 1.22 -28.10 -3.76
N GLU A 261 0.24 -28.95 -3.44
CA GLU A 261 -0.95 -29.21 -4.24
C GLU A 261 -1.85 -27.98 -4.38
N TYR A 262 -1.75 -26.99 -3.48
CA TYR A 262 -2.54 -25.76 -3.54
C TYR A 262 -2.04 -24.82 -4.66
N ARG A 263 -0.82 -25.06 -5.15
CA ARG A 263 -0.14 -24.29 -6.21
C ARG A 263 -0.22 -24.96 -7.59
N GLN A 264 -0.89 -26.11 -7.69
CA GLN A 264 -0.88 -26.96 -8.89
C GLN A 264 -2.24 -26.91 -9.62
N PRO A 265 -2.38 -26.11 -10.69
CA PRO A 265 -3.53 -26.20 -11.58
C PRO A 265 -3.61 -27.58 -12.25
N PRO A 266 -4.83 -28.12 -12.51
CA PRO A 266 -6.10 -27.50 -12.18
C PRO A 266 -6.45 -27.62 -10.68
N VAL A 267 -6.90 -26.52 -10.08
CA VAL A 267 -7.36 -26.44 -8.69
C VAL A 267 -8.61 -25.58 -8.62
N THR A 268 -9.55 -25.93 -7.75
CA THR A 268 -10.77 -25.15 -7.50
C THR A 268 -10.89 -24.84 -6.02
N VAL A 269 -11.10 -23.57 -5.70
CA VAL A 269 -11.45 -23.07 -4.36
C VAL A 269 -12.92 -22.66 -4.35
N GLU A 270 -13.62 -23.04 -3.29
CA GLU A 270 -15.02 -22.73 -3.04
C GLU A 270 -15.20 -22.24 -1.61
N CYS A 271 -16.10 -21.31 -1.38
CA CYS A 271 -16.55 -20.93 -0.04
C CYS A 271 -17.99 -20.42 -0.04
N VAL A 272 -18.65 -20.50 1.12
CA VAL A 272 -19.85 -19.71 1.38
C VAL A 272 -19.49 -18.56 2.31
N ALA A 273 -19.83 -17.34 1.90
CA ALA A 273 -19.54 -16.14 2.67
C ALA A 273 -20.67 -15.12 2.58
N THR A 274 -20.86 -14.37 3.65
CA THR A 274 -21.82 -13.26 3.76
C THR A 274 -21.06 -11.99 4.08
N LEU A 275 -20.92 -11.07 3.13
CA LEU A 275 -20.14 -9.84 3.29
C LEU A 275 -21.03 -8.61 3.37
N THR A 276 -20.70 -7.66 4.25
CA THR A 276 -21.61 -6.55 4.60
C THR A 276 -21.10 -5.16 4.24
N GLN A 277 -19.83 -5.02 3.82
CA GLN A 277 -19.29 -3.71 3.48
C GLN A 277 -18.29 -3.72 2.34
N LYS A 278 -18.21 -2.56 1.67
CA LYS A 278 -17.37 -2.31 0.50
C LYS A 278 -16.22 -1.34 0.77
N ARG A 279 -16.08 -0.84 2.01
CA ARG A 279 -15.08 0.21 2.32
C ARG A 279 -13.65 -0.31 2.34
N THR A 280 -13.48 -1.61 2.55
CA THR A 280 -12.19 -2.31 2.61
C THR A 280 -12.22 -3.51 1.68
N TYR A 281 -11.06 -4.07 1.38
CA TYR A 281 -11.01 -5.40 0.75
C TYR A 281 -11.53 -6.44 1.75
N ASN A 282 -12.30 -7.41 1.27
CA ASN A 282 -12.66 -8.59 2.05
C ASN A 282 -11.95 -9.80 1.46
N ILE A 283 -10.86 -10.24 2.09
CA ILE A 283 -10.10 -11.40 1.65
C ILE A 283 -10.81 -12.67 2.09
N LEU A 284 -11.26 -13.49 1.13
CA LEU A 284 -11.95 -14.74 1.43
C LEU A 284 -10.95 -15.87 1.65
N VAL A 285 -10.07 -16.09 0.67
CA VAL A 285 -9.03 -17.13 0.71
C VAL A 285 -7.80 -16.61 -0.03
N ALA A 286 -6.61 -16.80 0.55
CA ALA A 286 -5.33 -16.45 -0.06
C ALA A 286 -4.31 -17.58 0.13
N ASN A 287 -3.66 -18.01 -0.95
CA ASN A 287 -2.57 -18.99 -0.93
C ASN A 287 -1.22 -18.29 -1.12
N ASP A 288 -0.26 -18.58 -0.25
CA ASP A 288 1.05 -17.92 -0.17
C ASP A 288 0.99 -16.41 0.06
N THR A 289 2.15 -15.80 0.34
CA THR A 289 2.29 -14.33 0.32
C THR A 289 2.32 -13.80 -1.10
N LYS A 290 1.95 -12.53 -1.32
CA LYS A 290 1.96 -11.89 -2.65
C LYS A 290 3.33 -11.84 -3.35
N ARG A 291 4.41 -12.09 -2.62
CA ARG A 291 5.76 -12.26 -3.16
C ARG A 291 5.94 -13.52 -4.01
N SER A 292 5.06 -14.53 -3.85
CA SER A 292 5.11 -15.79 -4.58
C SER A 292 4.51 -15.65 -5.98
N THR A 293 5.19 -16.15 -7.01
CA THR A 293 4.59 -16.27 -8.36
C THR A 293 3.44 -17.30 -8.43
N ASP A 294 3.31 -18.15 -7.41
CA ASP A 294 2.20 -19.11 -7.29
C ASP A 294 1.07 -18.61 -6.36
N HIS A 295 1.15 -17.35 -5.91
CA HIS A 295 0.08 -16.74 -5.13
C HIS A 295 -1.21 -16.67 -5.94
N TRP A 296 -2.31 -16.97 -5.26
CA TRP A 296 -3.65 -16.67 -5.71
C TRP A 296 -4.52 -16.30 -4.53
N GLU A 297 -5.43 -15.35 -4.73
CA GLU A 297 -6.43 -14.97 -3.74
C GLU A 297 -7.77 -14.66 -4.40
N ILE A 298 -8.86 -14.87 -3.65
CA ILE A 298 -10.21 -14.42 -3.99
C ILE A 298 -10.73 -13.46 -2.92
N PHE A 299 -11.32 -12.36 -3.37
CA PHE A 299 -11.71 -11.24 -2.51
C PHE A 299 -12.79 -10.36 -3.15
N SER A 300 -13.34 -9.42 -2.37
CA SER A 300 -14.18 -8.33 -2.89
C SER A 300 -13.41 -7.02 -3.04
N MET A 301 -13.62 -6.31 -4.14
CA MET A 301 -13.01 -4.98 -4.38
C MET A 301 -13.59 -3.89 -3.47
N THR A 302 -12.72 -2.96 -3.06
CA THR A 302 -13.11 -1.73 -2.36
C THR A 302 -13.98 -0.84 -3.25
N GLY A 303 -14.95 -0.15 -2.67
CA GLY A 303 -15.88 0.78 -3.31
C GLY A 303 -17.12 0.08 -3.88
N ASN A 304 -16.92 -0.97 -4.70
CA ASN A 304 -18.02 -1.61 -5.44
C ASN A 304 -18.40 -3.02 -4.95
N GLY A 305 -17.56 -3.70 -4.18
CA GLY A 305 -17.83 -5.05 -3.67
C GLY A 305 -17.63 -6.17 -4.70
N TYR A 306 -17.02 -5.89 -5.85
CA TYR A 306 -16.94 -6.85 -6.95
C TYR A 306 -16.06 -8.06 -6.64
N PHE A 307 -16.60 -9.26 -6.87
CA PHE A 307 -15.86 -10.50 -6.70
C PHE A 307 -14.70 -10.59 -7.70
N THR A 308 -13.49 -10.74 -7.16
CA THR A 308 -12.24 -10.62 -7.92
C THR A 308 -11.24 -11.67 -7.45
N ALA A 309 -10.40 -12.13 -8.37
CA ALA A 309 -9.20 -12.90 -8.05
C ALA A 309 -7.94 -12.12 -8.42
N TYR A 310 -6.87 -12.34 -7.64
CA TYR A 310 -5.54 -11.81 -7.90
C TYR A 310 -4.51 -12.95 -7.92
N LEU A 311 -3.70 -12.99 -8.97
CA LEU A 311 -2.68 -13.99 -9.26
C LEU A 311 -1.43 -13.26 -9.84
N PRO A 312 -0.52 -12.72 -9.01
CA PRO A 312 0.57 -11.85 -9.45
C PRO A 312 1.57 -12.51 -10.41
N GLY A 313 1.71 -13.84 -10.36
CA GLY A 313 2.52 -14.59 -11.31
C GLY A 313 1.79 -14.97 -12.61
N ARG A 314 0.64 -14.34 -12.91
CA ARG A 314 -0.12 -14.53 -14.14
C ARG A 314 -0.32 -13.20 -14.87
N THR A 315 -0.58 -13.28 -16.17
CA THR A 315 -0.92 -12.12 -17.01
C THR A 315 -2.22 -12.38 -17.77
N PRO A 316 -3.28 -11.56 -17.58
CA PRO A 316 -3.37 -10.48 -16.59
C PRO A 316 -3.29 -11.03 -15.15
N ASP A 317 -2.86 -10.19 -14.23
CA ASP A 317 -2.67 -10.53 -12.81
C ASP A 317 -3.98 -10.55 -12.01
N HIS A 318 -5.05 -10.00 -12.57
CA HIS A 318 -6.37 -9.98 -11.96
C HIS A 318 -7.42 -10.57 -12.89
N VAL A 319 -8.38 -11.27 -12.29
CA VAL A 319 -9.63 -11.66 -12.93
C VAL A 319 -10.77 -10.97 -12.20
N ARG A 320 -11.43 -10.04 -12.89
CA ARG A 320 -12.45 -9.16 -12.30
C ARG A 320 -13.83 -9.59 -12.82
N SER A 321 -14.78 -9.76 -11.91
CA SER A 321 -16.21 -9.78 -12.27
C SER A 321 -16.83 -8.38 -12.09
N SER A 322 -18.11 -8.26 -12.44
CA SER A 322 -18.93 -7.08 -12.14
C SER A 322 -20.03 -7.38 -11.11
N VAL A 323 -19.90 -8.49 -10.38
CA VAL A 323 -20.92 -8.93 -9.40
C VAL A 323 -20.49 -8.50 -8.02
N ASP A 324 -21.32 -7.64 -7.43
CA ASP A 324 -21.21 -7.23 -6.04
C ASP A 324 -21.62 -8.38 -5.12
N ILE A 325 -20.72 -8.78 -4.24
CA ILE A 325 -20.92 -9.85 -3.24
C ILE A 325 -20.96 -9.30 -1.80
N CYS A 326 -21.05 -7.98 -1.65
CA CYS A 326 -21.08 -7.26 -0.37
C CYS A 326 -22.46 -6.67 -0.10
N ASP A 327 -23.50 -7.46 -0.31
CA ASP A 327 -24.91 -7.07 -0.21
C ASP A 327 -25.60 -7.57 1.07
N GLY A 328 -24.86 -8.28 1.93
CA GLY A 328 -25.36 -8.84 3.19
C GLY A 328 -26.03 -10.21 3.07
N HIS A 329 -26.06 -10.84 1.89
CA HIS A 329 -26.59 -12.19 1.71
C HIS A 329 -25.48 -13.24 1.62
N PRO A 330 -25.75 -14.50 1.98
CA PRO A 330 -24.81 -15.60 1.75
C PRO A 330 -24.69 -15.88 0.26
N HIS A 331 -23.44 -16.01 -0.22
CA HIS A 331 -23.13 -16.40 -1.59
C HIS A 331 -22.23 -17.63 -1.62
N HIS A 332 -22.49 -18.55 -2.56
CA HIS A 332 -21.55 -19.60 -2.93
C HIS A 332 -20.56 -19.06 -3.95
N LEU A 333 -19.34 -18.79 -3.49
CA LEU A 333 -18.28 -18.18 -4.27
C LEU A 333 -17.26 -19.25 -4.65
N ALA A 334 -16.82 -19.24 -5.91
CA ALA A 334 -15.79 -20.16 -6.35
C ALA A 334 -14.84 -19.55 -7.38
N MET A 335 -13.61 -20.05 -7.38
CA MET A 335 -12.64 -19.83 -8.44
C MET A 335 -12.06 -21.16 -8.89
N SER A 336 -12.04 -21.38 -10.20
CA SER A 336 -11.26 -22.47 -10.81
C SER A 336 -10.05 -21.89 -11.52
N ILE A 337 -8.87 -22.47 -11.24
CA ILE A 337 -7.60 -22.11 -11.88
C ILE A 337 -7.17 -23.30 -12.74
N GLN A 338 -6.99 -23.05 -14.03
CA GLN A 338 -6.36 -23.93 -15.01
C GLN A 338 -5.01 -23.33 -15.43
N SER A 339 -4.24 -24.06 -16.24
CA SER A 339 -2.93 -23.59 -16.71
C SER A 339 -2.99 -22.32 -17.57
N ASP A 340 -4.08 -22.14 -18.31
CA ASP A 340 -4.27 -21.06 -19.29
C ASP A 340 -5.52 -20.21 -19.03
N ARG A 341 -6.25 -20.47 -17.95
CA ARG A 341 -7.56 -19.86 -17.68
C ARG A 341 -7.91 -19.82 -16.21
N VAL A 342 -8.60 -18.76 -15.81
CA VAL A 342 -9.25 -18.65 -14.49
C VAL A 342 -10.72 -18.27 -14.70
N ARG A 343 -11.61 -18.93 -13.96
CA ARG A 343 -13.05 -18.63 -13.96
C ARG A 343 -13.53 -18.36 -12.54
N LEU A 344 -14.42 -17.39 -12.42
CA LEU A 344 -15.08 -17.02 -11.17
C LEU A 344 -16.56 -17.36 -11.25
N TYR A 345 -17.10 -17.85 -10.14
CA TYR A 345 -18.51 -18.22 -10.01
C TYR A 345 -19.12 -17.57 -8.76
N VAL A 346 -20.37 -17.13 -8.90
CA VAL A 346 -21.23 -16.67 -7.81
C VAL A 346 -22.55 -17.40 -7.95
N ASP A 347 -22.94 -18.16 -6.93
CA ASP A 347 -24.19 -18.94 -6.87
C ASP A 347 -24.37 -19.85 -8.10
N GLY A 348 -23.31 -20.60 -8.43
CA GLY A 348 -23.22 -21.50 -9.58
C GLY A 348 -23.19 -20.83 -10.96
N ARG A 349 -23.34 -19.50 -11.04
CA ARG A 349 -23.23 -18.75 -12.30
C ARG A 349 -21.78 -18.35 -12.55
N GLU A 350 -21.28 -18.61 -13.77
CA GLU A 350 -20.01 -18.04 -14.22
C GLU A 350 -20.13 -16.52 -14.38
N VAL A 351 -19.32 -15.77 -13.64
CA VAL A 351 -19.33 -14.29 -13.61
C VAL A 351 -18.07 -13.66 -14.20
N ALA A 352 -17.00 -14.45 -14.37
CA ALA A 352 -15.80 -14.05 -15.10
C ALA A 352 -15.10 -15.27 -15.68
N ASN A 353 -14.48 -15.10 -16.85
CA ASN A 353 -13.79 -16.16 -17.57
C ASN A 353 -12.62 -15.57 -18.35
N GLN A 354 -11.43 -15.64 -17.76
CA GLN A 354 -10.26 -14.91 -18.22
C GLN A 354 -9.15 -15.88 -18.65
N ALA A 355 -8.68 -15.74 -19.89
CA ALA A 355 -7.46 -16.39 -20.34
C ALA A 355 -6.26 -15.76 -19.62
N ILE A 356 -5.34 -16.60 -19.13
CA ILE A 356 -4.14 -16.18 -18.41
C ILE A 356 -2.90 -16.83 -19.01
N ARG A 357 -1.76 -16.18 -18.83
CA ARG A 357 -0.43 -16.73 -19.13
C ARG A 357 0.40 -16.75 -17.87
N SER A 358 1.20 -17.80 -17.67
CA SER A 358 2.13 -17.86 -16.54
C SER A 358 3.31 -16.90 -16.79
N GLY A 359 3.66 -16.10 -15.78
CA GLY A 359 4.76 -15.14 -15.82
C GLY A 359 5.82 -15.46 -14.77
N GLY A 360 7.07 -15.63 -15.19
CA GLY A 360 8.25 -15.75 -14.32
C GLY A 360 8.33 -17.01 -13.47
N SER A 361 9.49 -17.21 -12.83
CA SER A 361 9.78 -18.35 -11.95
C SER A 361 10.40 -17.85 -10.65
N SER A 362 9.57 -17.58 -9.64
CA SER A 362 10.02 -17.28 -8.27
C SER A 362 8.93 -17.65 -7.25
N PRO A 363 8.58 -18.95 -7.13
CA PRO A 363 7.63 -19.40 -6.12
C PRO A 363 8.23 -19.19 -4.73
N VAL A 364 7.42 -18.64 -3.81
CA VAL A 364 7.75 -18.50 -2.40
C VAL A 364 6.69 -19.26 -1.60
N PRO A 365 6.93 -20.54 -1.27
CA PRO A 365 5.95 -21.33 -0.53
C PRO A 365 5.63 -20.69 0.82
N GLY A 366 4.35 -20.49 1.10
CA GLY A 366 3.79 -20.02 2.36
C GLY A 366 2.57 -20.84 2.80
N GLY A 367 1.80 -20.26 3.72
CA GLY A 367 0.56 -20.85 4.22
C GLY A 367 -0.65 -20.65 3.29
N LEU A 368 -1.82 -21.11 3.73
CA LEU A 368 -3.11 -20.75 3.16
C LEU A 368 -3.94 -20.02 4.21
N ALA A 369 -4.42 -18.84 3.89
CA ALA A 369 -5.19 -18.00 4.79
C ALA A 369 -6.67 -17.96 4.39
N VAL A 370 -7.56 -17.95 5.38
CA VAL A 370 -9.00 -17.73 5.21
C VAL A 370 -9.40 -16.49 6.00
N GLY A 371 -10.13 -15.59 5.36
CA GLY A 371 -10.59 -14.34 5.98
C GLY A 371 -9.51 -13.28 6.18
N ARG A 372 -8.32 -13.46 5.59
CA ARG A 372 -7.16 -12.56 5.66
C ARG A 372 -6.09 -12.95 4.63
N LEU A 373 -5.08 -12.10 4.44
CA LEU A 373 -3.83 -12.50 3.76
C LEU A 373 -2.94 -13.37 4.66
N VAL A 374 -2.05 -14.14 4.03
CA VAL A 374 -1.04 -14.96 4.71
C VAL A 374 -0.07 -14.06 5.49
N GLU A 375 0.45 -13.03 4.83
CA GLU A 375 1.28 -11.97 5.41
C GLU A 375 0.50 -11.05 6.37
N GLY A 376 -0.84 -11.06 6.35
CA GLY A 376 -1.67 -10.17 7.18
C GLY A 376 -1.99 -8.83 6.50
N GLY A 377 -2.36 -7.82 7.28
CA GLY A 377 -2.82 -6.52 6.75
C GLY A 377 -4.32 -6.51 6.43
N PHE A 378 -4.75 -7.13 5.32
CA PHE A 378 -6.17 -7.18 4.96
C PHE A 378 -6.90 -8.37 5.58
N GLY A 379 -8.16 -8.14 5.97
CA GLY A 379 -9.07 -9.12 6.59
C GLY A 379 -10.38 -9.27 5.83
N CYS A 380 -11.43 -9.76 6.49
CA CYS A 380 -12.75 -9.97 5.92
C CYS A 380 -13.84 -9.47 6.87
N HIS A 381 -14.74 -8.63 6.37
CA HIS A 381 -15.91 -8.16 7.11
C HIS A 381 -17.15 -8.89 6.61
N GLY A 382 -17.64 -9.79 7.46
CA GLY A 382 -18.68 -10.75 7.15
C GLY A 382 -18.48 -12.04 7.93
N SER A 383 -19.09 -13.10 7.41
CA SER A 383 -18.85 -14.47 7.81
C SER A 383 -18.34 -15.29 6.62
N ILE A 384 -17.54 -16.32 6.92
CA ILE A 384 -17.19 -17.39 5.99
C ILE A 384 -17.61 -18.67 6.69
N GLU A 385 -18.56 -19.41 6.13
CA GLU A 385 -19.09 -20.62 6.77
C GLU A 385 -18.15 -21.80 6.55
N TRP A 386 -17.62 -21.93 5.34
CA TRP A 386 -16.68 -22.99 4.99
C TRP A 386 -15.85 -22.61 3.78
N VAL A 387 -14.70 -23.26 3.65
CA VAL A 387 -13.81 -23.18 2.48
C VAL A 387 -13.39 -24.58 2.08
N ARG A 388 -13.56 -24.94 0.81
CA ARG A 388 -13.08 -26.19 0.23
C ARG A 388 -12.09 -25.92 -0.89
N LEU A 389 -10.98 -26.65 -0.87
CA LEU A 389 -10.01 -26.68 -1.95
C LEU A 389 -9.98 -28.09 -2.55
N SER A 390 -10.09 -28.18 -3.87
CA SER A 390 -10.14 -29.45 -4.59
C SER A 390 -9.17 -29.49 -5.77
N ARG A 391 -8.66 -30.67 -6.08
CA ARG A 391 -7.93 -30.96 -7.31
C ARG A 391 -8.91 -31.01 -8.47
N GLY A 392 -8.55 -30.41 -9.60
CA GLY A 392 -9.38 -30.36 -10.80
C GLY A 392 -10.28 -29.14 -10.88
N VAL A 393 -11.02 -29.07 -11.99
CA VAL A 393 -12.13 -28.13 -12.18
C VAL A 393 -13.40 -28.80 -11.68
N ARG A 394 -14.18 -28.11 -10.86
CA ARG A 394 -15.47 -28.61 -10.35
C ARG A 394 -16.64 -27.90 -11.00
N GLU A 395 -17.75 -28.63 -11.13
CA GLU A 395 -19.05 -28.01 -11.36
C GLU A 395 -19.52 -27.34 -10.05
N ILE A 396 -20.00 -26.10 -10.16
CA ILE A 396 -20.44 -25.30 -9.02
C ILE A 396 -21.98 -25.31 -9.01
N PRO A 397 -22.63 -25.91 -8.00
CA PRO A 397 -24.09 -25.91 -7.89
C PRO A 397 -24.65 -24.49 -7.81
N LYS A 398 -25.87 -24.31 -8.33
CA LYS A 398 -26.59 -23.02 -8.25
C LYS A 398 -27.18 -22.76 -6.86
N ASP A 399 -27.63 -23.82 -6.21
CA ASP A 399 -28.21 -23.72 -4.87
C ASP A 399 -27.11 -23.60 -3.83
N LEU A 400 -27.30 -22.69 -2.87
CA LEU A 400 -26.44 -22.56 -1.70
C LEU A 400 -26.35 -23.91 -0.97
N PRO A 401 -25.16 -24.53 -0.88
CA PRO A 401 -25.03 -25.83 -0.25
C PRO A 401 -25.20 -25.69 1.26
N SER A 402 -26.19 -26.39 1.80
CA SER A 402 -26.47 -26.44 3.25
C SER A 402 -25.40 -27.20 4.04
N LYS A 403 -24.57 -27.99 3.36
CA LYS A 403 -23.43 -28.72 3.92
C LYS A 403 -22.40 -28.99 2.83
N VAL A 404 -21.13 -29.01 3.21
CA VAL A 404 -20.02 -29.44 2.35
C VAL A 404 -19.29 -30.64 2.98
N ASP A 405 -19.12 -31.71 2.20
CA ASP A 405 -18.39 -32.90 2.61
C ASP A 405 -17.10 -33.06 1.78
N ARG A 406 -16.12 -33.77 2.37
CA ARG A 406 -14.91 -34.17 1.65
C ARG A 406 -15.25 -35.29 0.66
N ASP A 407 -14.65 -35.21 -0.52
CA ASP A 407 -14.66 -36.27 -1.53
C ASP A 407 -13.23 -36.63 -1.95
N GLN A 408 -13.10 -37.54 -2.92
CA GLN A 408 -11.80 -38.00 -3.44
C GLN A 408 -10.96 -36.90 -4.10
N HIS A 409 -11.56 -35.76 -4.45
CA HIS A 409 -10.87 -34.61 -5.05
C HIS A 409 -10.51 -33.53 -4.03
N THR A 410 -11.03 -33.62 -2.80
CA THR A 410 -10.87 -32.60 -1.77
C THR A 410 -9.47 -32.62 -1.17
N LEU A 411 -8.68 -31.58 -1.47
CA LEU A 411 -7.36 -31.35 -0.89
C LEU A 411 -7.48 -30.87 0.56
N ALA A 412 -8.38 -29.94 0.81
CA ALA A 412 -8.64 -29.39 2.13
C ALA A 412 -10.09 -28.90 2.28
N LEU A 413 -10.58 -28.96 3.50
CA LEU A 413 -11.89 -28.44 3.88
C LEU A 413 -11.78 -27.84 5.28
N TRP A 414 -12.24 -26.61 5.43
CA TRP A 414 -12.35 -25.90 6.69
C TRP A 414 -13.79 -25.44 6.88
N THR A 415 -14.32 -25.62 8.07
CA THR A 415 -15.65 -25.16 8.47
C THR A 415 -15.50 -24.24 9.67
N PHE A 416 -16.27 -23.17 9.71
CA PHE A 416 -16.21 -22.14 10.73
C PHE A 416 -17.61 -22.00 11.34
N ALA A 417 -17.64 -21.88 12.67
CA ALA A 417 -18.85 -21.81 13.48
C ALA A 417 -19.25 -20.35 13.75
#